data_AF-A0AAW0H6M9-F1
#
_entry.id   AF-A0AAW0H6M9-F1
#
_cell.length_a   1.000
_cell.length_b   1.000
_cell.length_c   1.000
_cell.angle_alpha   90.00
_cell.angle_beta   90.00
_cell.angle_gamma   90.00
#
_symmetry.space_group_name_H-M   'P 1'
#
loop_
_entity.id
_entity.type
_entity.pdbx_description
1 polymer ?
#
loop_
_entity_poly.entity_id
_entity_poly.type
_entity_poly.pdbx_seq_one_letter_code
_entity_poly.pdbx_strand_id
1 'polypeptide(L)'
;LLEDCERLYEHLTHCIPPEIIMKGLLSELLQNCDGQLKGEVAQMAAYYEHRLQLGSKAIYHLEAFVAKFMALYKKFMEDGLEGMIF
;
A
#
# COMPACT_ATOMS: atom_id res chain seq x y z
N LEU A 1 4.16 -13.34 3.45
CA LEU A 1 3.57 -12.99 4.77
C LEU A 1 4.64 -12.81 5.85
N LEU A 2 5.51 -13.78 6.17
CA LEU A 2 6.63 -13.52 7.09
C LEU A 2 7.83 -12.81 6.41
N GLU A 3 8.12 -13.13 5.15
CA GLU A 3 9.26 -12.57 4.41
C GLU A 3 9.11 -11.07 4.07
N ASP A 4 7.87 -10.58 3.91
CA ASP A 4 7.59 -9.15 3.65
C ASP A 4 7.90 -8.26 4.87
N CYS A 5 7.71 -8.79 6.09
CA CYS A 5 8.01 -8.07 7.32
C CYS A 5 9.53 -7.88 7.53
N GLU A 6 10.35 -8.83 7.08
CA GLU A 6 11.81 -8.79 7.29
C GLU A 6 12.46 -7.68 6.44
N ARG A 7 12.04 -7.53 5.17
CA ARG A 7 12.53 -6.46 4.29
C ARG A 7 12.10 -5.07 4.73
N LEU A 8 10.90 -4.92 5.28
CA LEU A 8 10.44 -3.66 5.87
C LEU A 8 11.23 -3.32 7.14
N TYR A 9 11.55 -4.31 7.97
CA TYR A 9 12.40 -4.15 9.15
C TYR A 9 13.82 -3.67 8.78
N GLU A 10 14.41 -4.20 7.71
CA GLU A 10 15.76 -3.84 7.25
C GLU A 10 15.84 -2.36 6.81
N HIS A 11 14.82 -1.85 6.12
CA HIS A 11 14.74 -0.43 5.73
C HIS A 11 14.45 0.51 6.90
N LEU A 12 13.68 0.06 7.89
CA LEU A 12 13.40 0.82 9.12
C LEU A 12 14.63 0.92 10.03
N THR A 13 15.52 -0.07 10.03
CA THR A 13 16.82 0.03 10.73
C THR A 13 17.80 1.03 10.07
N HIS A 14 17.55 1.44 8.83
CA HIS A 14 18.43 2.33 8.05
C HIS A 14 18.09 3.83 8.14
N CYS A 15 17.28 4.28 9.11
CA CYS A 15 16.87 5.68 9.27
C CYS A 15 16.09 6.27 8.08
N ILE A 16 15.41 5.45 7.28
CA ILE A 16 14.56 5.94 6.20
C ILE A 16 13.23 6.39 6.81
N PRO A 17 12.81 7.67 6.63
CA PRO A 17 11.53 8.14 7.14
C PRO A 17 10.40 7.29 6.54
N PRO A 18 9.42 6.84 7.35
CA PRO A 18 8.35 5.97 6.87
C PRO A 18 7.46 6.65 5.80
N GLU A 19 7.47 7.97 5.75
CA GLU A 19 6.89 8.80 4.70
C GLU A 19 7.56 8.62 3.32
N ILE A 20 8.88 8.38 3.27
CA ILE A 20 9.57 8.06 2.01
C ILE A 20 9.20 6.68 1.52
N ILE A 21 9.11 5.71 2.43
CA ILE A 21 8.69 4.33 2.12
C ILE A 21 7.27 4.36 1.54
N MET A 22 6.36 5.09 2.18
CA MET A 22 4.97 5.23 1.74
C MET A 22 4.85 5.85 0.35
N LYS A 23 5.61 6.93 0.07
CA LYS A 23 5.63 7.57 -1.26
C LYS A 23 6.22 6.69 -2.34
N GLY A 24 7.28 5.95 -2.04
CA GLY A 24 7.88 4.98 -2.95
C GLY A 24 6.90 3.87 -3.34
N LEU A 25 6.26 3.26 -2.33
CA LEU A 25 5.20 2.26 -2.52
C LEU A 25 4.06 2.82 -3.36
N LEU A 26 3.52 3.99 -3.01
CA LEU A 26 2.43 4.61 -3.77
C LEU A 26 2.81 4.83 -5.24
N SER A 27 4.01 5.33 -5.51
CA SER A 27 4.48 5.58 -6.88
C SER A 27 4.53 4.30 -7.71
N GLU A 28 5.13 3.23 -7.17
CA GLU A 28 5.18 1.92 -7.82
C GLU A 28 3.76 1.35 -8.04
N LEU A 29 2.88 1.45 -7.04
CA LEU A 29 1.51 0.98 -7.14
C LEU A 29 0.72 1.74 -8.20
N LEU A 30 0.84 3.06 -8.27
CA LEU A 30 0.18 3.89 -9.27
C LEU A 30 0.68 3.64 -10.70
N GLN A 31 1.91 3.14 -10.86
CA GLN A 31 2.41 2.72 -12.17
C GLN A 31 1.80 1.39 -12.62
N ASN A 32 1.54 0.47 -11.69
CA ASN A 32 1.05 -0.88 -11.98
C ASN A 32 -0.48 -1.03 -11.94
N CYS A 33 -1.22 -0.05 -11.42
CA CYS A 33 -2.67 -0.11 -11.29
C CYS A 33 -3.42 0.57 -12.45
N ASP A 34 -4.65 0.11 -12.71
CA ASP A 34 -5.53 0.69 -13.73
C ASP A 34 -6.15 2.02 -13.29
N GLY A 35 -6.59 2.84 -14.24
CA GLY A 35 -7.02 4.23 -13.98
C GLY A 35 -8.12 4.39 -12.92
N GLN A 36 -9.06 3.44 -12.84
CA GLN A 36 -10.09 3.42 -11.79
C GLN A 36 -9.51 3.14 -10.40
N LEU A 37 -8.52 2.25 -10.31
CA LEU A 37 -7.91 1.84 -9.05
C LEU A 37 -6.99 2.93 -8.49
N LYS A 38 -6.34 3.71 -9.37
CA LYS A 38 -5.43 4.81 -8.98
C LYS A 38 -6.09 5.83 -8.06
N GLY A 39 -7.37 6.14 -8.29
CA GLY A 39 -8.13 7.08 -7.47
C GLY A 39 -8.31 6.59 -6.02
N GLU A 40 -8.72 5.33 -5.86
CA GLU A 40 -8.91 4.73 -4.53
C GLU A 40 -7.58 4.55 -3.79
N VAL A 41 -6.54 4.10 -4.49
CA VAL A 41 -5.20 3.90 -3.93
C VAL A 41 -4.60 5.23 -3.47
N ALA A 42 -4.77 6.31 -4.24
CA ALA A 42 -4.29 7.65 -3.87
C ALA A 42 -5.01 8.20 -2.62
N GLN A 43 -6.34 8.05 -2.55
CA GLN A 43 -7.10 8.44 -1.35
C GLN A 43 -6.67 7.64 -0.11
N MET A 44 -6.50 6.33 -0.25
CA MET A 44 -6.00 5.49 0.84
C MET A 44 -4.61 5.95 1.30
N ALA A 45 -3.69 6.18 0.37
CA ALA A 45 -2.35 6.58 0.73
C ALA A 45 -2.33 7.91 1.50
N ALA A 46 -3.13 8.89 1.09
CA ALA A 46 -3.27 10.16 1.82
C ALA A 46 -3.81 9.96 3.25
N TYR A 47 -4.79 9.07 3.44
CA TYR A 47 -5.33 8.75 4.76
C TYR A 47 -4.28 8.11 5.68
N TYR A 48 -3.54 7.12 5.18
CA TYR A 48 -2.52 6.43 5.97
C TYR A 48 -1.28 7.31 6.21
N GLU A 49 -0.91 8.19 5.27
CA GLU A 49 0.17 9.19 5.45
C GLU A 49 -0.18 10.18 6.56
N HIS A 50 -1.41 10.71 6.58
CA HIS A 50 -1.85 11.60 7.67
C HIS A 50 -1.84 10.89 9.03
N ARG A 51 -2.25 9.62 9.08
CA ARG A 51 -2.23 8.80 10.30
C ARG A 51 -0.81 8.50 10.78
N LEU A 52 0.13 8.35 9.87
CA LEU A 52 1.55 8.17 10.16
C LEU A 52 2.12 9.38 10.93
N GLN A 53 1.72 10.60 10.54
CA GLN A 53 2.18 11.84 11.17
C GLN A 53 1.59 12.08 12.57
N LEU A 54 0.47 11.43 12.91
CA LEU A 54 -0.18 11.55 14.22
C LEU A 54 0.49 10.72 15.35
N GLY A 55 1.65 10.12 15.09
CA GLY A 55 2.52 9.54 16.14
C GLY A 55 2.23 8.09 16.53
N SER A 56 1.43 7.37 15.75
CA SER A 56 1.25 5.92 15.94
C SER A 56 2.38 5.13 15.26
N LYS A 57 2.71 3.94 15.79
CA LYS A 57 3.84 3.11 15.31
C LYS A 57 3.80 2.93 13.78
N ALA A 58 4.71 3.58 13.08
CA ALA A 58 4.72 3.68 11.61
C ALA A 58 4.62 2.34 10.87
N ILE A 59 5.23 1.29 11.42
CA ILE A 59 5.22 -0.07 10.89
C ILE A 59 3.79 -0.61 10.72
N TYR A 60 2.93 -0.40 11.72
CA TYR A 60 1.55 -0.89 11.67
C TYR A 60 0.73 -0.17 10.60
N HIS A 61 1.01 1.10 10.33
CA HIS A 61 0.33 1.86 9.30
C HIS A 61 0.78 1.42 7.90
N LEU A 62 2.07 1.18 7.72
CA LEU A 62 2.61 0.63 6.48
C LEU A 62 2.04 -0.76 6.20
N GLU A 63 2.04 -1.64 7.20
CA GLU A 63 1.47 -3.00 7.07
C GLU A 63 -0.03 -2.94 6.77
N ALA A 64 -0.79 -2.09 7.48
CA ALA A 64 -2.22 -1.94 7.24
C ALA A 64 -2.52 -1.34 5.86
N PHE A 65 -1.68 -0.44 5.34
CA PHE A 65 -1.81 0.09 3.99
C PHE A 65 -1.59 -1.01 2.94
N VAL A 66 -0.51 -1.78 3.07
CA VAL A 66 -0.20 -2.89 2.14
C VAL A 66 -1.30 -3.95 2.19
N ALA A 67 -1.75 -4.37 3.38
CA ALA A 67 -2.82 -5.36 3.53
C ALA A 67 -4.14 -4.88 2.90
N LYS A 68 -4.49 -3.60 3.11
CA LYS A 68 -5.70 -3.01 2.54
C LYS A 68 -5.59 -2.88 1.02
N PHE A 69 -4.41 -2.52 0.50
CA PHE A 69 -4.13 -2.51 -0.93
C PHE A 69 -4.26 -3.92 -1.54
N MET A 70 -3.65 -4.95 -0.94
CA MET A 70 -3.75 -6.32 -1.44
C MET A 70 -5.20 -6.81 -1.49
N ALA A 71 -6.00 -6.51 -0.47
CA ALA A 71 -7.42 -6.87 -0.46
C ALA A 71 -8.21 -6.19 -1.58
N LEU A 72 -7.93 -4.91 -1.82
CA LEU A 72 -8.56 -4.10 -2.86
C LEU A 72 -8.13 -4.55 -4.26
N TYR A 73 -6.84 -4.82 -4.46
CA TYR A 73 -6.28 -5.34 -5.70
C TYR A 73 -6.81 -6.75 -6.01
N LYS A 74 -6.90 -7.63 -5.01
CA LYS A 74 -7.50 -8.96 -5.17
C LYS A 74 -8.95 -8.85 -5.63
N LYS A 75 -9.75 -8.01 -4.97
CA LYS A 75 -11.14 -7.80 -5.36
C LYS A 75 -11.27 -7.24 -6.78
N PHE A 76 -10.41 -6.29 -7.14
CA PHE A 76 -10.40 -5.73 -8.50
C PHE A 76 -10.04 -6.79 -9.56
N MET A 77 -9.08 -7.67 -9.28
CA MET A 77 -8.79 -8.80 -10.16
C MET A 77 -9.92 -9.82 -10.22
N GLU A 78 -10.60 -10.11 -9.12
CA GLU A 78 -11.76 -11.03 -9.09
C GLU A 78 -12.92 -10.45 -9.92
N ASP A 79 -13.29 -9.18 -9.73
CA ASP A 79 -14.33 -8.49 -10.51
C ASP A 79 -13.94 -8.39 -12.00
N GLY A 80 -12.66 -8.13 -12.30
CA GLY A 80 -12.15 -8.07 -13.68
C GLY A 80 -12.07 -9.43 -14.38
N LEU A 81 -11.81 -10.50 -13.64
CA LEU A 81 -11.79 -11.87 -14.14
C LEU A 81 -13.20 -12.38 -14.43
N GLU A 82 -14.19 -12.07 -13.58
CA GLU A 82 -15.61 -12.33 -13.89
C GLU A 82 -16.03 -11.61 -15.19
N GLY A 83 -15.57 -10.39 -15.43
CA GLY A 83 -15.86 -9.64 -16.67
C GLY A 83 -15.24 -10.21 -17.95
N MET A 84 -14.19 -11.04 -17.88
CA MET A 84 -13.60 -11.72 -19.05
C MET A 84 -14.17 -13.13 -19.30
N ILE A 85 -14.94 -13.67 -18.35
CA ILE A 85 -15.53 -15.02 -18.42
C ILE A 85 -16.96 -15.01 -19.01
N PHE A 86 -17.55 -13.83 -19.23
CA PHE A 86 -18.84 -13.65 -19.92
C PHE A 86 -18.72 -13.12 -21.34
#